data_AF-A0A3E2MW27-F1
#
_entry.id   AF-A0A3E2MW27-F1
#
_cell.length_a   1.000
_cell.length_b   1.000
_cell.length_c   1.000
_cell.angle_alpha   90.00
_cell.angle_beta   90.00
_cell.angle_gamma   90.00
#
_symmetry.space_group_name_H-M   'P 1'
#
loop_
_entity.id
_entity.type
_entity.pdbx_description
1 polymer ?
#
loop_
_entity_poly.entity_id
_entity_poly.type
_entity_poly.pdbx_seq_one_letter_code
_entity_poly.pdbx_strand_id
1 'polypeptide(L)'
;MKFSGDYLYRVRVVRYPDGAFQPIGPIDREHPEDSIWEPVPGWRPPGWRPVGNYTQIMGTDEFVWPVTNKVYGSRSTAQKRADLLESYGATAIVERSSRISWPDSELAAAS
;
A
#
# COMPACT_ATOMS: atom_id res chain seq x y z
N MET A 1 6.31 -0.91 -21.28
CA MET A 1 6.40 0.48 -20.79
C MET A 1 7.76 0.64 -20.14
N LYS A 2 8.65 1.50 -20.67
CA LYS A 2 9.95 1.79 -20.05
C LYS A 2 9.75 2.93 -19.06
N PHE A 3 10.14 2.72 -17.81
CA PHE A 3 10.16 3.77 -16.80
C PHE A 3 11.28 4.77 -17.16
N SER A 4 10.94 6.06 -17.25
CA SER A 4 11.85 7.15 -17.66
C SER A 4 12.10 8.18 -16.56
N GLY A 5 11.64 7.92 -15.33
CA GLY A 5 11.80 8.83 -14.20
C GLY A 5 13.16 8.70 -13.50
N ASP A 6 13.52 9.70 -12.71
CA ASP A 6 14.72 9.65 -11.85
C ASP A 6 14.47 8.93 -10.51
N TYR A 7 13.20 8.76 -10.11
CA TYR A 7 12.83 8.29 -8.78
C TYR A 7 11.63 7.33 -8.82
N LEU A 8 11.61 6.41 -7.85
CA LEU A 8 10.43 5.62 -7.52
C LEU A 8 9.70 6.22 -6.33
N TYR A 9 8.41 5.95 -6.25
CA TYR A 9 7.56 6.39 -5.16
C TYR A 9 6.82 5.19 -4.56
N ARG A 10 6.67 5.16 -3.23
CA ARG A 10 5.79 4.19 -2.56
C ARG A 10 4.84 4.89 -1.62
N VAL A 11 3.73 4.24 -1.30
CA VAL A 11 2.78 4.72 -0.31
C VAL A 11 2.95 3.89 0.96
N ARG A 12 3.24 4.55 2.08
CA ARG A 12 3.33 3.90 3.40
C ARG A 12 2.16 4.37 4.25
N VAL A 13 1.37 3.43 4.74
CA VAL A 13 0.37 3.72 5.78
C VAL A 13 1.11 3.88 7.10
N VAL A 14 0.92 5.00 7.77
CA VAL A 14 1.53 5.27 9.08
C VAL A 14 0.56 5.01 10.22
N ARG A 15 -0.76 5.02 9.93
CA ARG A 15 -1.80 4.69 10.90
C ARG A 15 -3.05 4.19 10.18
N TYR A 16 -3.63 3.09 10.66
CA TYR A 16 -4.97 2.66 10.28
C TYR A 16 -6.01 3.22 11.24
N PRO A 17 -7.29 3.37 10.82
CA PRO A 17 -8.35 3.76 11.73
C PRO A 17 -8.57 2.71 12.83
N ASP A 18 -9.03 3.17 13.99
CA ASP A 18 -9.22 2.30 15.16
C ASP A 18 -10.21 1.16 14.85
N GLY A 19 -9.89 -0.04 15.32
CA GLY A 19 -10.68 -1.24 15.08
C GLY A 19 -10.57 -1.83 13.68
N ALA A 20 -9.79 -1.24 12.76
CA ALA A 20 -9.60 -1.81 11.42
C ALA A 20 -8.70 -3.04 11.39
N PHE A 21 -7.82 -3.18 12.40
CA PHE A 21 -6.89 -4.29 12.55
C PHE A 21 -6.94 -4.84 13.97
N GLN A 22 -6.67 -6.14 14.10
CA GLN A 22 -6.54 -6.87 15.36
C GLN A 22 -5.23 -7.68 15.38
N PRO A 23 -4.66 -7.95 16.56
CA PRO A 23 -3.46 -8.78 16.65
C PRO A 23 -3.77 -10.25 16.35
N ILE A 24 -2.88 -10.89 15.60
CA ILE A 24 -2.88 -12.34 15.37
C ILE A 24 -2.17 -12.99 16.55
N GLY A 25 -2.92 -13.20 17.64
CA GLY A 25 -2.40 -13.81 18.87
C GLY A 25 -2.11 -12.81 19.99
N PRO A 26 -1.54 -13.30 21.11
CA PRO A 26 -1.24 -12.45 22.26
C PRO A 26 -0.12 -11.44 21.94
N ILE A 27 -0.31 -10.20 22.37
CA ILE A 27 0.71 -9.14 22.27
C ILE A 27 1.78 -9.41 23.35
N ASP A 28 3.03 -9.62 22.92
CA ASP A 28 4.17 -9.59 23.82
C ASP A 28 4.35 -8.16 24.34
N ARG A 29 4.39 -8.01 25.66
CA ARG A 29 4.54 -6.69 26.30
C ARG A 29 5.99 -6.21 26.31
N GLU A 30 6.95 -7.12 26.22
CA GLU A 30 8.37 -6.78 26.13
C GLU A 30 8.75 -6.35 24.71
N HIS A 31 8.10 -6.95 23.71
CA HIS A 31 8.31 -6.69 22.29
C HIS A 31 6.99 -6.47 21.51
N PRO A 32 6.21 -5.42 21.80
CA PRO A 32 4.93 -5.18 21.14
C PRO A 32 5.07 -4.94 19.63
N GLU A 33 6.23 -4.47 19.16
CA GLU A 33 6.55 -4.26 17.74
C GLU A 33 6.55 -5.53 16.89
N ASP A 34 6.77 -6.70 17.51
CA ASP A 34 6.80 -7.99 16.82
C ASP A 34 5.40 -8.57 16.59
N SER A 35 4.37 -7.90 17.12
CA SER A 35 2.98 -8.32 16.95
C SER A 35 2.57 -8.27 15.48
N ILE A 36 2.03 -9.38 14.99
CA ILE A 36 1.44 -9.46 13.65
C ILE A 36 -0.01 -8.98 13.73
N TRP A 37 -0.42 -8.13 12.79
CA TRP A 37 -1.78 -7.57 12.75
C TRP A 37 -2.50 -8.00 11.47
N GLU A 38 -3.78 -8.36 11.60
CA GLU A 38 -4.67 -8.66 10.47
C GLU A 38 -5.88 -7.72 10.42
N PRO A 39 -6.49 -7.50 9.24
CA PRO A 39 -7.75 -6.78 9.15
C PRO A 39 -8.85 -7.45 9.97
N VAL A 40 -9.66 -6.67 10.67
CA VAL A 40 -10.83 -7.19 11.40
C VAL A 40 -11.90 -7.64 10.39
N PRO A 41 -12.38 -8.90 10.46
CA PRO A 41 -13.45 -9.38 9.58
C PRO A 41 -14.71 -8.51 9.67
N GLY A 42 -15.30 -8.17 8.52
CA GLY A 42 -16.47 -7.32 8.43
C GLY A 42 -16.24 -5.83 8.75
N TRP A 43 -15.03 -5.42 9.15
CA TRP A 43 -14.72 -4.00 9.31
C TRP A 43 -14.81 -3.29 7.97
N ARG A 44 -15.37 -2.08 7.98
CA ARG A 44 -15.44 -1.20 6.81
C ARG A 44 -15.43 0.26 7.25
N PRO A 45 -14.93 1.17 6.39
CA PRO A 45 -15.03 2.61 6.66
C PRO A 45 -16.50 3.05 6.80
N PRO A 46 -16.79 4.09 7.61
CA PRO A 46 -18.15 4.61 7.77
C PRO A 46 -18.80 4.98 6.44
N GLY A 47 -20.02 4.49 6.20
CA GLY A 47 -20.77 4.75 4.96
C GLY A 47 -20.27 4.01 3.72
N TRP A 48 -19.19 3.23 3.84
CA TRP A 48 -18.68 2.42 2.74
C TRP A 48 -19.65 1.28 2.41
N ARG A 49 -19.80 1.04 1.10
CA ARG A 49 -20.55 -0.07 0.53
C ARG A 49 -19.91 -0.43 -0.81
N PRO A 50 -19.95 -1.71 -1.24
CA PRO A 50 -19.50 -2.08 -2.57
C PRO A 50 -20.33 -1.34 -3.63
N VAL A 51 -19.68 -0.85 -4.67
CA VAL A 51 -20.32 -0.11 -5.77
C VAL A 51 -19.91 -0.67 -7.12
N GLY A 52 -20.78 -0.54 -8.12
CA GLY A 52 -20.50 -1.04 -9.48
C GLY A 52 -20.26 -2.55 -9.51
N ASN A 53 -19.16 -2.96 -10.13
CA ASN A 53 -18.76 -4.36 -10.28
C ASN A 53 -17.78 -4.83 -9.19
N TYR A 54 -17.74 -4.17 -8.03
CA TYR A 54 -16.81 -4.51 -6.94
C TYR A 54 -16.89 -5.98 -6.53
N THR A 55 -18.10 -6.50 -6.28
CA THR A 55 -18.31 -7.90 -5.86
C THR A 55 -17.85 -8.90 -6.91
N GLN A 56 -17.98 -8.56 -8.19
CA GLN A 56 -17.49 -9.40 -9.29
C GLN A 56 -15.95 -9.43 -9.35
N ILE A 57 -15.29 -8.30 -9.09
CA ILE A 57 -13.82 -8.19 -9.13
C ILE A 57 -13.18 -8.81 -7.89
N MET A 58 -13.76 -8.55 -6.72
CA MET A 58 -13.18 -8.92 -5.43
C MET A 58 -13.66 -10.29 -4.93
N GLY A 59 -14.76 -10.82 -5.48
CA GLY A 59 -15.36 -12.08 -5.04
C GLY A 59 -16.06 -11.99 -3.68
N THR A 60 -16.24 -10.79 -3.13
CA THR A 60 -16.86 -10.53 -1.82
C THR A 60 -17.53 -9.15 -1.80
N ASP A 61 -18.53 -8.97 -0.94
CA ASP A 61 -19.14 -7.67 -0.61
C ASP A 61 -18.47 -7.00 0.61
N GLU A 62 -17.52 -7.68 1.24
CA GLU A 62 -16.70 -7.13 2.31
C GLU A 62 -15.70 -6.08 1.81
N PHE A 63 -15.34 -5.17 2.72
CA PHE A 63 -14.31 -4.20 2.45
C PHE A 63 -12.94 -4.88 2.45
N VAL A 64 -12.19 -4.66 1.37
CA VAL A 64 -10.82 -5.13 1.23
C VAL A 64 -9.90 -3.94 1.10
N TRP A 65 -8.95 -3.83 2.03
CA TRP A 65 -7.95 -2.76 1.99
C TRP A 65 -7.16 -2.78 0.67
N PRO A 66 -6.94 -1.62 0.02
CA PRO A 66 -6.05 -1.56 -1.13
C PRO A 66 -4.63 -1.99 -0.78
N VAL A 67 -4.01 -2.81 -1.65
CA VAL A 67 -2.61 -3.25 -1.46
C VAL A 67 -1.63 -2.08 -1.48
N THR A 68 -0.70 -2.08 -0.53
CA THR A 68 0.34 -1.05 -0.36
C THR A 68 1.74 -1.50 -0.78
N ASN A 69 1.88 -2.75 -1.24
CA ASN A 69 3.15 -3.34 -1.68
C ASN A 69 3.61 -2.90 -3.09
N LYS A 70 3.04 -1.83 -3.62
CA LYS A 70 3.30 -1.34 -4.98
C LYS A 70 4.24 -0.15 -4.98
N VAL A 71 5.07 -0.10 -6.01
CA VAL A 71 5.95 1.02 -6.30
C VAL A 71 5.45 1.72 -7.57
N TYR A 72 5.52 3.05 -7.58
CA TYR A 72 4.96 3.91 -8.62
C TYR A 72 6.08 4.67 -9.32
N GLY A 73 5.96 4.79 -10.64
CA GLY A 73 6.88 5.58 -11.44
C GLY A 73 6.62 7.10 -11.40
N SER A 74 5.55 7.56 -10.75
CA SER A 74 5.25 8.98 -10.60
C SER A 74 4.69 9.30 -9.22
N ARG A 75 5.05 10.49 -8.72
CA ARG A 75 4.54 11.01 -7.45
C ARG A 75 3.02 11.17 -7.47
N SER A 76 2.46 11.64 -8.58
CA SER A 76 1.01 11.89 -8.71
C SER A 76 0.20 10.59 -8.67
N THR A 77 0.69 9.50 -9.25
CA THR A 77 0.01 8.20 -9.16
C THR A 77 0.12 7.63 -7.75
N ALA A 78 1.28 7.78 -7.09
CA ALA A 78 1.41 7.41 -5.67
C ALA A 78 0.45 8.24 -4.78
N GLN A 79 0.33 9.54 -5.05
CA GLN A 79 -0.57 10.43 -4.31
C GLN A 79 -2.03 9.97 -4.44
N LYS A 80 -2.51 9.65 -5.64
CA LYS A 80 -3.88 9.10 -5.83
C LYS A 80 -4.14 7.85 -4.99
N ARG A 81 -3.12 7.00 -4.78
CA ARG A 81 -3.24 5.84 -3.90
C ARG A 81 -3.29 6.25 -2.42
N ALA A 82 -2.47 7.22 -2.01
CA ALA A 82 -2.51 7.76 -0.65
C ALA A 82 -3.89 8.38 -0.37
N ASP A 83 -4.40 9.23 -1.27
CA ASP A 83 -5.70 9.88 -1.16
C ASP A 83 -6.84 8.83 -1.04
N LEU A 84 -6.75 7.73 -1.80
CA LEU A 84 -7.70 6.62 -1.70
C LEU A 84 -7.67 5.96 -0.31
N LEU A 85 -6.48 5.67 0.23
CA LEU A 85 -6.35 5.10 1.57
C LEU A 85 -6.85 6.06 2.66
N GLU A 86 -6.57 7.35 2.51
CA GLU A 86 -7.04 8.39 3.42
C GLU A 86 -8.56 8.55 3.37
N SER A 87 -9.18 8.39 2.20
CA SER A 87 -10.65 8.37 2.07
C SER A 87 -11.32 7.23 2.86
N TYR A 88 -10.56 6.19 3.21
CA TYR A 88 -10.99 5.08 4.07
C TYR A 88 -10.61 5.27 5.55
N GLY A 89 -10.07 6.42 5.92
CA GLY A 89 -9.72 6.78 7.31
C GLY A 89 -8.30 6.42 7.72
N ALA A 90 -7.47 5.89 6.82
CA ALA A 90 -6.04 5.71 7.10
C ALA A 90 -5.29 7.04 7.08
N THR A 91 -4.08 7.06 7.61
CA THR A 91 -3.10 8.13 7.41
C THR A 91 -1.96 7.56 6.58
N ALA A 92 -1.68 8.14 5.42
CA ALA A 92 -0.69 7.64 4.49
C ALA A 92 0.30 8.72 4.08
N ILE A 93 1.52 8.31 3.75
CA ILE A 93 2.54 9.22 3.22
C ILE A 93 3.09 8.66 1.90
N VAL A 94 3.49 9.57 1.02
CA VAL A 94 4.22 9.23 -0.20
C VAL A 94 5.72 9.39 0.07
N GLU A 95 6.45 8.29 -0.02
CA GLU A 95 7.90 8.26 0.10
C GLU A 95 8.53 8.23 -1.29
N ARG A 96 9.65 8.94 -1.45
CA ARG A 96 10.46 8.94 -2.67
C ARG A 96 11.73 8.14 -2.41
N SER A 97 12.13 7.29 -3.35
CA SER A 97 13.41 6.60 -3.29
C SER A 97 14.59 7.57 -3.41
N SER A 98 15.81 7.06 -3.21
CA SER A 98 17.00 7.68 -3.80
C SER A 98 16.87 7.75 -5.33
N ARG A 99 17.70 8.57 -5.98
CA ARG A 99 17.76 8.61 -7.44
C ARG A 99 18.14 7.23 -7.96
N ILE A 100 17.41 6.73 -8.95
CA ILE A 100 17.72 5.44 -9.57
C ILE A 100 19.02 5.58 -10.36
N SER A 101 19.92 4.63 -10.14
CA SER A 101 21.13 4.45 -10.93
C SER A 101 21.10 3.07 -11.58
N TRP A 102 21.37 3.00 -12.87
CA TRP A 102 21.55 1.75 -13.60
C TRP A 102 23.06 1.54 -13.83
N PRO A 103 23.58 0.32 -13.65
CA PRO A 103 24.96 0.03 -14.05
C PRO A 103 25.11 0.15 -15.57
N ASP A 104 26.29 0.55 -16.02
CA ASP A 104 26.62 0.55 -17.44
C ASP A 104 26.54 -0.89 -17.97
N SER A 105 25.90 -1.06 -19.13
CA SER A 105 25.74 -2.38 -19.73
C SER A 105 27.04 -2.81 -20.41
N GLU A 106 27.78 -3.76 -19.84
CA GLU A 106 29.01 -4.36 -20.41
C GLU A 106 28.75 -5.26 -21.65
N LEU A 107 27.76 -4.94 -22.49
CA LEU A 107 27.45 -5.74 -23.70
C LEU A 107 28.15 -5.23 -24.97
N ALA A 108 29.32 -4.60 -24.83
CA ALA A 108 30.13 -4.12 -25.94
C ALA A 108 31.62 -4.44 -25.75
N ALA A 109 31.98 -5.71 -25.56
CA ALA A 109 33.38 -6.15 -25.66
C ALA A 109 33.52 -7.64 -26.06
N ALA A 110 32.65 -8.14 -26.93
CA ALA A 110 32.89 -9.39 -27.65
C ALA A 110 32.74 -9.11 -29.15
N SER A 111 33.81 -8.64 -29.77
CA SER A 111 34.01 -8.58 -31.22
C SER A 111 35.45 -8.91 -31.52
#